data_AF-A0A8K1GVB3-F1
#
_entry.id   AF-A0A8K1GVB3-F1
#
_cell.length_a   1.000
_cell.length_b   1.000
_cell.length_c   1.000
_cell.angle_alpha   90.00
_cell.angle_beta   90.00
_cell.angle_gamma   90.00
#
_symmetry.space_group_name_H-M   'P 1'
#
loop_
_entity.id
_entity.type
_entity.pdbx_description
1 polymer ?
#
loop_
_entity_poly.entity_id
_entity_poly.type
_entity_poly.pdbx_seq_one_letter_code
_entity_poly.pdbx_strand_id
1 'polypeptide(L)'
;VFHHGDHTSQEFFPTDKHKEIARQQGYSQLTKLGIQQLYELGQYMRKRSSHFLSVIYVQSTDCDHTLMSAQASLAGLYPPTQGQIWNLRILWQPIPVHSATLLYLPFSHCPKYKKLLRETFATGDFQRQFKHYKQLLKFLATHTGYPLKKLTTERIWKLSDTLQYEVNKIIESFSVRTKLRKLLELLLQAEFESSPFSFRCYFKNYILGARKPSYHQKMVMFSMHAATIAALQMALNVCNGKLPPHSEKSGQVSA
;
A
#
# COMPACT_ATOMS: atom_id res chain seq x y z
N VAL A 1 -5.25 -7.29 7.04
CA VAL A 1 -4.25 -6.38 6.43
C VAL A 1 -4.92 -5.74 5.23
N PHE A 2 -4.82 -4.43 5.06
CA PHE A 2 -5.40 -3.71 3.92
C PHE A 2 -4.48 -2.58 3.46
N HIS A 3 -4.67 -2.17 2.21
CA HIS A 3 -3.90 -1.11 1.57
C HIS A 3 -4.52 0.24 1.93
N HIS A 4 -3.71 1.26 2.13
CA HIS A 4 -4.22 2.62 2.26
C HIS A 4 -5.06 3.04 1.04
N GLY A 5 -5.84 4.10 1.23
CA GLY A 5 -6.66 4.66 0.18
C GLY A 5 -5.85 5.44 -0.83
N ASP A 6 -6.58 6.00 -1.78
CA ASP A 6 -6.13 7.03 -2.69
C ASP A 6 -5.50 8.22 -1.92
N HIS A 7 -4.29 8.64 -2.31
CA HIS A 7 -3.53 9.71 -1.68
C HIS A 7 -2.80 10.56 -2.73
N THR A 8 -2.56 11.84 -2.44
CA THR A 8 -1.78 12.72 -3.32
C THR A 8 -0.37 12.17 -3.55
N SER A 9 0.23 12.56 -4.67
CA SER A 9 1.55 12.10 -5.10
C SER A 9 2.62 12.25 -4.01
N GLN A 10 3.54 11.28 -3.96
CA GLN A 10 4.63 11.28 -2.98
C GLN A 10 5.77 12.22 -3.34
N GLU A 11 5.96 12.45 -4.63
CA GLU A 11 6.89 13.44 -5.18
C GLU A 11 6.32 13.99 -6.49
N PHE A 12 6.85 15.10 -6.97
CA PHE A 12 6.63 15.53 -8.34
C PHE A 12 7.94 15.49 -9.09
N PHE A 13 7.86 15.08 -10.36
CA PHE A 13 9.04 15.01 -11.21
C PHE A 13 9.37 16.40 -11.79
N PRO A 14 10.64 16.64 -12.20
CA PRO A 14 11.12 17.94 -12.65
C PRO A 14 10.26 18.67 -13.68
N THR A 15 9.56 17.96 -14.57
CA THR A 15 8.74 18.56 -15.64
C THR A 15 7.25 18.66 -15.31
N ASP A 16 6.81 18.25 -14.11
CA ASP A 16 5.40 18.38 -13.73
C ASP A 16 5.00 19.86 -13.62
N LYS A 17 3.85 20.19 -14.21
CA LYS A 17 3.24 21.53 -14.25
C LYS A 17 2.30 21.79 -13.06
N HIS A 18 1.93 20.78 -12.29
CA HIS A 18 0.94 20.85 -11.21
C HIS A 18 1.54 20.96 -9.79
N LYS A 19 2.86 21.12 -9.70
CA LYS A 19 3.62 21.25 -8.44
C LYS A 19 3.00 22.23 -7.45
N GLU A 20 2.49 23.38 -7.91
CA GLU A 20 1.95 24.42 -7.03
C GLU A 20 0.57 24.07 -6.46
N ILE A 21 -0.31 23.44 -7.23
CA ILE A 21 -1.64 23.02 -6.76
C ILE A 21 -1.50 21.90 -5.74
N ALA A 22 -0.59 20.97 -5.99
CA ALA A 22 -0.35 19.87 -5.07
C ALA A 22 0.41 20.29 -3.81
N ARG A 23 1.25 21.32 -3.87
CA ARG A 23 1.88 21.93 -2.69
C ARG A 23 0.82 22.46 -1.70
N GLN A 24 -0.33 22.92 -2.18
CA GLN A 24 -1.45 23.34 -1.33
C GLN A 24 -2.18 22.16 -0.66
N GLN A 25 -2.25 21.00 -1.32
CA GLN A 25 -2.91 19.80 -0.79
C GLN A 25 -1.98 18.95 0.11
N GLY A 26 -0.67 19.17 0.02
CA GLY A 26 0.34 18.41 0.74
C GLY A 26 0.72 17.11 0.02
N TYR A 27 1.95 16.65 0.26
CA TYR A 27 2.49 15.41 -0.31
C TYR A 27 2.02 14.18 0.47
N SER A 28 1.75 13.08 -0.23
CA SER A 28 1.39 11.79 0.39
C SER A 28 0.19 11.84 1.33
N GLN A 29 -0.73 12.78 1.12
CA GLN A 29 -1.90 13.00 1.96
C GLN A 29 -3.09 12.22 1.42
N LEU A 30 -3.84 11.57 2.32
CA LEU A 30 -5.03 10.79 1.93
C LEU A 30 -6.08 11.72 1.32
N THR A 31 -6.60 11.38 0.14
CA THR A 31 -7.62 12.20 -0.54
C THR A 31 -9.00 11.95 0.05
N LYS A 32 -9.98 12.79 -0.31
CA LYS A 32 -11.40 12.56 0.02
C LYS A 32 -11.91 11.22 -0.54
N LEU A 33 -11.45 10.85 -1.73
CA LEU A 33 -11.76 9.54 -2.33
C LEU A 33 -11.16 8.41 -1.48
N GLY A 34 -9.90 8.54 -1.06
CA GLY A 34 -9.24 7.57 -0.18
C GLY A 34 -9.95 7.41 1.17
N ILE A 35 -10.42 8.51 1.77
CA ILE A 35 -11.23 8.46 3.01
C ILE A 35 -12.51 7.65 2.77
N GLN A 36 -13.24 7.94 1.68
CA GLN A 36 -14.48 7.24 1.35
C GLN A 36 -14.24 5.73 1.11
N GLN A 37 -13.24 5.38 0.31
CA GLN A 37 -12.81 4.00 0.05
C GLN A 37 -12.62 3.20 1.36
N LEU A 38 -11.93 3.79 2.33
CA LEU A 38 -11.61 3.11 3.58
C LEU A 38 -12.80 3.05 4.52
N TYR A 39 -13.62 4.10 4.54
CA TYR A 39 -14.88 4.09 5.27
C TYR A 39 -15.81 2.97 4.78
N GLU A 40 -15.96 2.82 3.46
CA GLU A 40 -16.74 1.74 2.84
C GLU A 40 -16.14 0.35 3.14
N LEU A 41 -14.81 0.22 3.14
CA LEU A 41 -14.14 -1.00 3.58
C LEU A 41 -14.49 -1.34 5.04
N GLY A 42 -14.51 -0.34 5.92
CA GLY A 42 -14.93 -0.49 7.31
C GLY A 42 -16.37 -1.00 7.44
N GLN A 43 -17.29 -0.40 6.68
CA GLN A 43 -18.69 -0.83 6.64
C GLN A 43 -18.83 -2.27 6.13
N TYR A 44 -18.06 -2.64 5.10
CA TYR A 44 -18.01 -4.02 4.60
C TYR A 44 -17.53 -4.99 5.68
N MET A 45 -16.44 -4.66 6.38
CA MET A 45 -15.92 -5.48 7.47
C MET A 45 -16.92 -5.63 8.61
N ARG A 46 -17.68 -4.57 8.93
CA ARG A 46 -18.75 -4.60 9.94
C ARG A 46 -19.83 -5.59 9.57
N LYS A 47 -20.33 -5.53 8.33
CA LYS A 47 -21.35 -6.45 7.81
C LYS A 47 -20.86 -7.90 7.84
N ARG A 48 -19.62 -8.15 7.44
CA ARG A 48 -19.02 -9.49 7.39
C ARG A 48 -18.75 -10.08 8.78
N SER A 49 -18.42 -9.23 9.76
CA SER A 49 -17.90 -9.67 11.07
C SER A 49 -18.83 -9.32 12.23
N SER A 50 -20.09 -8.98 11.95
CA SER A 50 -21.07 -8.43 12.92
C SER A 50 -21.14 -9.18 14.25
N HIS A 51 -20.96 -10.51 14.23
CA HIS A 51 -21.04 -11.37 15.41
C HIS A 51 -19.75 -11.45 16.26
N PHE A 52 -18.62 -10.87 15.81
CA PHE A 52 -17.28 -11.05 16.40
C PHE A 52 -16.57 -9.73 16.80
N LEU A 53 -17.21 -8.57 16.62
CA LEU A 53 -16.60 -7.25 16.84
C LEU A 53 -16.74 -6.79 18.30
N SER A 54 -15.90 -7.30 19.20
CA SER A 54 -15.87 -6.83 20.59
C SER A 54 -14.53 -6.22 21.02
N VAL A 55 -13.39 -6.81 20.64
CA VAL A 55 -12.06 -6.32 21.02
C VAL A 55 -11.16 -6.27 19.79
N ILE A 56 -10.68 -5.07 19.44
CA ILE A 56 -9.84 -4.85 18.28
C ILE A 56 -8.47 -4.28 18.67
N TYR A 57 -7.43 -4.70 17.94
CA TYR A 57 -6.14 -4.03 17.92
C TYR A 57 -5.84 -3.57 16.50
N VAL A 58 -5.46 -2.30 16.35
CA VAL A 58 -5.16 -1.70 15.06
C VAL A 58 -3.73 -1.20 15.05
N GLN A 59 -3.01 -1.57 14.00
CA GLN A 59 -1.64 -1.13 13.77
C GLN A 59 -1.47 -0.58 12.36
N SER A 60 -0.67 0.46 12.24
CA SER A 60 -0.35 1.14 10.99
C SER A 60 1.17 1.25 10.83
N THR A 61 1.63 1.37 9.59
CA THR A 61 2.92 2.03 9.31
C THR A 61 2.89 3.49 9.76
N ASP A 62 4.07 4.05 9.98
CA ASP A 62 4.26 5.43 10.41
C ASP A 62 4.21 6.41 9.23
N CYS A 63 3.07 6.44 8.54
CA CYS A 63 2.79 7.35 7.43
C CYS A 63 1.37 7.92 7.56
N ASP A 64 1.22 9.22 7.35
CA ASP A 64 -0.06 9.94 7.48
C ASP A 64 -1.21 9.24 6.76
N HIS A 65 -1.04 8.93 5.47
CA HIS A 65 -2.09 8.29 4.68
C HIS A 65 -2.46 6.89 5.19
N THR A 66 -1.54 6.15 5.81
CA THR A 66 -1.84 4.84 6.43
C THR A 66 -2.57 5.00 7.77
N LEU A 67 -2.15 5.96 8.61
CA LEU A 67 -2.82 6.27 9.88
C LEU A 67 -4.24 6.79 9.65
N MET A 68 -4.40 7.73 8.71
CA MET A 68 -5.71 8.26 8.31
C MET A 68 -6.59 7.17 7.69
N SER A 69 -6.01 6.27 6.87
CA SER A 69 -6.74 5.13 6.30
C SER A 69 -7.27 4.20 7.38
N ALA A 70 -6.47 3.93 8.43
CA ALA A 70 -6.91 3.14 9.57
C ALA A 70 -8.08 3.82 10.30
N GLN A 71 -7.99 5.12 10.55
CA GLN A 71 -9.05 5.89 11.21
C GLN A 71 -10.34 5.93 10.37
N ALA A 72 -10.24 6.17 9.05
CA ALA A 72 -11.38 6.16 8.15
C ALA A 72 -12.08 4.79 8.14
N SER A 73 -11.31 3.71 8.09
CA SER A 73 -11.86 2.35 8.15
C SER A 73 -12.52 2.05 9.49
N LEU A 74 -11.92 2.50 10.60
CA LEU A 74 -12.50 2.37 11.93
C LEU A 74 -13.82 3.15 12.09
N ALA A 75 -13.94 4.32 11.48
CA ALA A 75 -15.17 5.10 11.48
C ALA A 75 -16.32 4.35 10.78
N GLY A 76 -16.04 3.61 9.69
CA GLY A 76 -17.04 2.76 9.03
C GLY A 76 -17.33 1.45 9.77
N LEU A 77 -16.33 0.90 10.46
CA LEU A 77 -16.42 -0.36 11.20
C LEU A 77 -17.17 -0.19 12.53
N TYR A 78 -16.94 0.91 13.25
CA TYR A 78 -17.47 1.18 14.59
C TYR A 78 -18.23 2.52 14.70
N PRO A 79 -19.28 2.79 13.89
CA PRO A 79 -20.21 3.85 14.22
C PRO A 79 -20.75 3.63 15.66
N PRO A 80 -20.71 4.68 16.52
CA PRO A 80 -21.06 4.57 17.93
C PRO A 80 -22.55 4.27 18.09
N THR A 81 -22.89 3.41 19.05
CA THR A 81 -24.28 3.06 19.37
C THR A 81 -24.63 3.40 20.81
N GLN A 82 -25.83 3.93 21.03
CA GLN A 82 -26.41 4.20 22.36
C GLN A 82 -25.41 4.86 23.32
N GLY A 83 -24.99 4.16 24.38
CA GLY A 83 -24.09 4.67 25.42
C GLY A 83 -22.65 4.97 24.96
N GLN A 84 -22.27 4.60 23.74
CA GLN A 84 -20.98 4.99 23.15
C GLN A 84 -21.00 6.39 22.54
N ILE A 85 -22.19 6.98 22.34
CA ILE A 85 -22.34 8.29 21.72
C ILE A 85 -21.99 9.36 22.78
N TRP A 86 -20.77 9.88 22.69
CA TRP A 86 -20.31 10.99 23.54
C TRP A 86 -20.77 12.36 23.03
N ASN A 87 -21.16 12.47 21.75
CA ASN A 87 -21.63 13.70 21.12
C ASN A 87 -22.67 13.41 20.02
N LEU A 88 -23.87 13.99 20.15
CA LEU A 88 -24.98 13.76 19.21
C LEU A 88 -24.76 14.36 17.82
N ARG A 89 -23.84 15.32 17.67
CA ARG A 89 -23.49 15.93 16.38
C ARG A 89 -22.32 15.22 15.68
N ILE A 90 -21.59 14.38 16.41
CA ILE A 90 -20.39 13.70 15.92
C ILE A 90 -20.55 12.20 16.20
N LEU A 91 -21.07 11.47 15.20
CA LEU A 91 -21.25 10.02 15.26
C LEU A 91 -19.94 9.28 14.98
N TRP A 92 -18.91 9.61 15.75
CA TRP A 92 -17.57 9.02 15.70
C TRP A 92 -17.06 8.82 17.12
N GLN A 93 -16.23 7.80 17.32
CA GLN A 93 -15.56 7.54 18.59
C GLN A 93 -14.06 7.31 18.36
N PRO A 94 -13.20 7.79 19.27
CA PRO A 94 -11.77 7.54 19.17
C PRO A 94 -11.47 6.06 19.38
N ILE A 95 -10.75 5.46 18.44
CA ILE A 95 -10.24 4.09 18.53
C ILE A 95 -8.73 4.14 18.33
N PRO A 96 -7.92 3.59 19.25
CA PRO A 96 -6.47 3.64 19.16
C PRO A 96 -5.92 2.98 17.88
N VAL A 97 -4.99 3.68 17.22
CA VAL A 97 -4.19 3.15 16.11
C VAL A 97 -2.72 3.22 16.53
N HIS A 98 -2.08 2.06 16.64
CA HIS A 98 -0.68 1.98 17.01
C HIS A 98 0.21 2.13 15.77
N SER A 99 1.25 2.95 15.84
CA SER A 99 2.24 3.07 14.76
C SER A 99 3.45 2.19 15.05
N ALA A 100 4.02 1.58 14.00
CA ALA A 100 5.33 0.94 14.09
C ALA A 100 6.16 1.18 12.83
N THR A 101 7.38 1.68 13.02
CA THR A 101 8.37 1.92 11.97
C THR A 101 8.91 0.63 11.33
N LEU A 102 8.90 -0.49 12.05
CA LEU A 102 9.40 -1.79 11.57
C LEU A 102 8.57 -2.42 10.43
N LEU A 103 7.48 -1.77 10.00
CA LEU A 103 6.57 -2.26 8.98
C LEU A 103 6.78 -1.61 7.61
N TYR A 104 7.73 -0.68 7.48
CA TYR A 104 8.06 -0.08 6.19
C TYR A 104 8.89 -1.06 5.36
N LEU A 105 8.27 -1.61 4.30
CA LEU A 105 8.92 -2.47 3.34
C LEU A 105 9.38 -1.70 2.11
N PRO A 106 10.53 -2.09 1.51
CA PRO A 106 11.40 -3.20 1.91
C PRO A 106 12.33 -2.88 3.11
N PHE A 107 12.83 -3.90 3.81
CA PHE A 107 13.78 -3.77 4.93
C PHE A 107 15.15 -3.25 4.45
N SER A 108 15.23 -1.95 4.20
CA SER A 108 16.40 -1.25 3.68
C SER A 108 17.62 -1.33 4.61
N HIS A 109 17.47 -1.77 5.86
CA HIS A 109 18.58 -1.95 6.80
C HIS A 109 19.10 -3.39 6.89
N CYS A 110 18.46 -4.37 6.27
CA CYS A 110 18.90 -5.77 6.34
C CYS A 110 20.00 -6.08 5.29
N PRO A 111 21.25 -6.37 5.69
CA PRO A 111 22.34 -6.63 4.75
C PRO A 111 22.10 -7.89 3.90
N LYS A 112 21.50 -8.92 4.49
CA LYS A 112 21.13 -10.16 3.79
C LYS A 112 20.10 -9.90 2.71
N TYR A 113 19.07 -9.10 3.00
CA TYR A 113 18.09 -8.66 2.00
C TYR A 113 18.76 -7.92 0.84
N LYS A 114 19.62 -6.94 1.13
CA LYS A 114 20.36 -6.21 0.07
C LYS A 114 21.21 -7.13 -0.79
N LYS A 115 21.88 -8.11 -0.18
CA LYS A 115 22.68 -9.09 -0.91
C LYS A 115 21.82 -9.92 -1.85
N LEU A 116 20.75 -10.52 -1.33
CA LEU A 116 19.82 -11.34 -2.11
C LEU A 116 19.14 -10.54 -3.23
N LEU A 117 18.76 -9.28 -2.96
CA LEU A 117 18.17 -8.41 -3.97
C LEU A 117 19.13 -8.14 -5.14
N ARG A 118 20.41 -7.90 -4.84
CA ARG A 118 21.44 -7.74 -5.88
C ARG A 118 21.66 -9.02 -6.67
N GLU A 119 21.67 -10.17 -6.01
CA GLU A 119 21.80 -11.48 -6.67
C GLU A 119 20.62 -11.74 -7.60
N THR A 120 19.38 -11.51 -7.14
CA THR A 120 18.16 -11.64 -7.95
C THR A 120 18.19 -10.71 -9.16
N PHE A 121 18.55 -9.44 -8.97
CA PHE A 121 18.70 -8.50 -10.08
C PHE A 121 19.81 -8.89 -11.05
N ALA A 122 20.86 -9.61 -10.61
CA ALA A 122 21.93 -10.08 -11.48
C ALA A 122 21.58 -11.35 -12.26
N THR A 123 20.47 -12.03 -11.93
CA THR A 123 20.07 -13.26 -12.64
C THR A 123 19.78 -13.00 -14.12
N GLY A 124 20.14 -13.98 -14.96
CA GLY A 124 19.87 -13.90 -16.39
C GLY A 124 18.38 -13.75 -16.69
N ASP A 125 17.51 -14.37 -15.89
CA ASP A 125 16.06 -14.35 -16.08
C ASP A 125 15.48 -12.96 -15.83
N PHE A 126 15.83 -12.34 -14.70
CA PHE A 126 15.44 -10.97 -14.40
C PHE A 126 15.97 -9.99 -15.46
N GLN A 127 17.26 -10.09 -15.81
CA GLN A 127 17.86 -9.20 -16.82
C GLN A 127 17.20 -9.33 -18.19
N ARG A 128 16.85 -10.56 -18.61
CA ARG A 128 16.11 -10.78 -19.86
C ARG A 128 14.73 -10.12 -19.81
N GLN A 129 13.97 -10.29 -18.74
CA GLN A 129 12.65 -9.66 -18.61
C GLN A 129 12.76 -8.14 -18.52
N PHE A 130 13.66 -7.62 -17.68
CA PHE A 130 13.85 -6.19 -17.45
C PHE A 130 14.27 -5.43 -18.73
N LYS A 131 15.04 -6.07 -19.63
CA LYS A 131 15.47 -5.48 -20.91
C LYS A 131 14.31 -4.97 -21.77
N HIS A 132 13.13 -5.61 -21.69
CA HIS A 132 11.93 -5.21 -22.43
C HIS A 132 11.41 -3.83 -22.03
N TYR A 133 11.72 -3.37 -20.82
CA TYR A 133 11.27 -2.08 -20.29
C TYR A 133 12.26 -0.94 -20.56
N LYS A 134 13.40 -1.20 -21.22
CA LYS A 134 14.43 -0.17 -21.51
C LYS A 134 13.86 1.03 -22.29
N GLN A 135 12.95 0.78 -23.24
CA GLN A 135 12.30 1.86 -24.00
C GLN A 135 11.33 2.66 -23.12
N LEU A 136 10.56 2.00 -22.25
CA LEU A 136 9.68 2.66 -21.29
C LEU A 136 10.49 3.55 -20.34
N LEU A 137 11.59 3.05 -19.79
CA LEU A 137 12.44 3.81 -18.88
C LEU A 137 13.05 5.05 -19.56
N LYS A 138 13.49 4.93 -20.81
CA LYS A 138 13.94 6.10 -21.60
C LYS A 138 12.81 7.10 -21.82
N PHE A 139 11.61 6.62 -22.18
CA PHE A 139 10.43 7.46 -22.36
C PHE A 139 10.09 8.22 -21.07
N LEU A 140 10.04 7.52 -19.93
CA LEU A 140 9.80 8.11 -18.63
C LEU A 140 10.88 9.14 -18.27
N ALA A 141 12.16 8.82 -18.45
CA ALA A 141 13.26 9.75 -18.19
C ALA A 141 13.11 11.07 -18.98
N THR A 142 12.84 10.98 -20.28
CA THR A 142 12.63 12.16 -21.13
C THR A 142 11.45 13.01 -20.68
N HIS A 143 10.31 12.38 -20.37
CA HIS A 143 9.07 13.11 -20.10
C HIS A 143 8.96 13.61 -18.66
N THR A 144 9.63 12.94 -17.71
CA THR A 144 9.66 13.34 -16.30
C THR A 144 10.81 14.30 -15.99
N GLY A 145 11.81 14.39 -16.88
CA GLY A 145 13.03 15.15 -16.66
C GLY A 145 14.03 14.47 -15.70
N TYR A 146 13.77 13.22 -15.29
CA TYR A 146 14.73 12.47 -14.51
C TYR A 146 15.87 11.90 -15.36
N PRO A 147 17.13 12.02 -14.90
CA PRO A 147 18.21 11.27 -15.53
C PRO A 147 17.93 9.77 -15.47
N LEU A 148 18.18 9.03 -16.55
CA LEU A 148 17.92 7.58 -16.61
C LEU A 148 18.60 6.81 -15.46
N LYS A 149 19.80 7.24 -15.05
CA LYS A 149 20.55 6.67 -13.91
C LYS A 149 19.89 6.88 -12.55
N LYS A 150 18.98 7.87 -12.43
CA LYS A 150 18.23 8.16 -11.21
C LYS A 150 16.87 7.46 -11.14
N LEU A 151 16.44 6.76 -12.19
CA LEU A 151 15.24 5.90 -12.15
C LEU A 151 15.52 4.60 -11.39
N THR A 152 15.69 4.71 -10.08
CA THR A 152 15.77 3.56 -9.15
C THR A 152 14.40 2.88 -9.02
N THR A 153 14.37 1.66 -8.50
CA THR A 153 13.11 0.95 -8.20
C THR A 153 12.16 1.82 -7.37
N GLU A 154 12.67 2.40 -6.27
CA GLU A 154 11.92 3.32 -5.41
C GLU A 154 11.32 4.51 -6.19
N ARG A 155 12.10 5.10 -7.11
CA ARG A 155 11.61 6.22 -7.92
C ARG A 155 10.58 5.79 -8.95
N ILE A 156 10.71 4.58 -9.51
CA ILE A 156 9.72 4.04 -10.45
C ILE A 156 8.38 3.82 -9.73
N TRP A 157 8.40 3.33 -8.48
CA TRP A 157 7.21 3.26 -7.62
C TRP A 157 6.57 4.63 -7.42
N LYS A 158 7.35 5.60 -6.93
CA LYS A 158 6.86 6.97 -6.71
C LYS A 158 6.32 7.64 -7.96
N LEU A 159 6.99 7.42 -9.10
CA LEU A 159 6.51 7.90 -10.39
C LEU A 159 5.17 7.28 -10.76
N SER A 160 4.97 5.97 -10.53
CA SER A 160 3.69 5.33 -10.81
C SER A 160 2.54 5.98 -10.04
N ASP A 161 2.74 6.24 -8.75
CA ASP A 161 1.74 6.90 -7.91
C ASP A 161 1.45 8.32 -8.42
N THR A 162 2.50 9.04 -8.82
CA THR A 162 2.38 10.41 -9.33
C THR A 162 1.65 10.48 -10.66
N LEU A 163 1.96 9.56 -11.58
CA LEU A 163 1.37 9.48 -12.92
C LEU A 163 -0.12 9.10 -12.91
N GLN A 164 -0.68 8.71 -11.77
CA GLN A 164 -2.12 8.48 -11.63
C GLN A 164 -2.92 9.78 -11.55
N TYR A 165 -2.27 10.89 -11.17
CA TYR A 165 -2.88 12.22 -11.00
C TYR A 165 -2.50 13.22 -12.07
N GLU A 166 -1.63 12.82 -13.01
CA GLU A 166 -1.21 13.68 -14.11
C GLU A 166 -2.34 13.88 -15.12
N VAL A 167 -2.33 14.99 -15.86
CA VAL A 167 -3.29 15.22 -16.96
C VAL A 167 -2.61 15.09 -18.33
N ASN A 168 -1.31 14.79 -18.34
CA ASN A 168 -0.55 14.64 -19.58
C ASN A 168 -0.94 13.35 -20.31
N LYS A 169 -1.92 13.48 -21.23
CA LYS A 169 -2.48 12.41 -22.06
C LYS A 169 -1.46 11.46 -22.72
N ILE A 170 -0.24 11.92 -22.99
CA ILE A 170 0.81 11.11 -23.63
C ILE A 170 1.43 10.13 -22.61
N ILE A 171 1.77 10.62 -21.41
CA ILE A 171 2.31 9.78 -20.33
C ILE A 171 1.20 8.90 -19.75
N GLU A 172 -0.02 9.41 -19.72
CA GLU A 172 -1.21 8.68 -19.28
C GLU A 172 -1.76 7.68 -20.29
N SER A 173 -1.14 7.55 -21.47
CA SER A 173 -1.64 6.61 -22.47
C SER A 173 -1.77 5.20 -21.87
N PHE A 174 -2.88 4.53 -22.21
CA PHE A 174 -3.19 3.19 -21.68
C PHE A 174 -2.03 2.20 -21.83
N SER A 175 -1.26 2.35 -22.93
CA SER A 175 -0.05 1.57 -23.21
C SER A 175 1.07 1.81 -22.18
N VAL A 176 1.36 3.07 -21.83
CA VAL A 176 2.38 3.43 -20.84
C VAL A 176 1.97 2.94 -19.45
N ARG A 177 0.72 3.19 -19.03
CA ARG A 177 0.19 2.70 -17.74
C ARG A 177 0.26 1.18 -17.61
N THR A 178 -0.13 0.46 -18.66
CA THR A 178 -0.08 -1.02 -18.66
C THR A 178 1.35 -1.54 -18.58
N LYS A 179 2.29 -0.94 -19.32
CA LYS A 179 3.71 -1.33 -19.27
C LYS A 179 4.36 -0.98 -17.93
N LEU A 180 4.02 0.18 -17.35
CA LEU A 180 4.51 0.58 -16.03
C LEU A 180 4.01 -0.36 -14.95
N ARG A 181 2.72 -0.71 -14.96
CA ARG A 181 2.15 -1.70 -14.03
C ARG A 181 2.89 -3.05 -14.10
N LYS A 182 3.15 -3.57 -15.31
CA LYS A 182 3.89 -4.83 -15.47
C LYS A 182 5.35 -4.73 -15.01
N LEU A 183 5.98 -3.57 -15.19
CA LEU A 183 7.33 -3.31 -14.66
C LEU A 183 7.34 -3.35 -13.13
N LEU A 184 6.36 -2.74 -12.48
CA LEU A 184 6.22 -2.77 -11.02
C LEU A 184 5.94 -4.17 -10.50
N GLU A 185 5.08 -4.94 -11.18
CA GLU A 185 4.83 -6.35 -10.86
C GLU A 185 6.15 -7.18 -10.92
N LEU A 186 6.97 -6.97 -11.94
CA LEU A 186 8.29 -7.60 -12.06
C LEU A 186 9.26 -7.19 -10.94
N LEU A 187 9.32 -5.89 -10.63
CA LEU A 187 10.18 -5.35 -9.57
C LEU A 187 9.77 -5.88 -8.20
N LEU A 188 8.46 -5.92 -7.94
CA LEU A 188 7.88 -6.49 -6.74
C LEU A 188 8.26 -7.97 -6.61
N GLN A 189 8.06 -8.77 -7.65
CA GLN A 189 8.40 -10.19 -7.62
C GLN A 189 9.88 -10.40 -7.28
N ALA A 190 10.79 -9.67 -7.94
CA ALA A 190 12.22 -9.77 -7.67
C ALA A 190 12.60 -9.32 -6.24
N GLU A 191 11.95 -8.29 -5.70
CA GLU A 191 12.17 -7.86 -4.32
C GLU A 191 11.83 -8.94 -3.30
N PHE A 192 10.79 -9.74 -3.56
CA PHE A 192 10.27 -10.68 -2.58
C PHE A 192 10.75 -12.13 -2.77
N GLU A 193 11.14 -12.54 -3.98
CA GLU A 193 11.99 -13.72 -4.19
C GLU A 193 13.29 -13.61 -3.36
N SER A 194 13.78 -12.39 -3.17
CA SER A 194 15.00 -12.09 -2.44
C SER A 194 14.87 -12.18 -0.91
N SER A 195 13.68 -12.20 -0.31
CA SER A 195 13.53 -12.40 1.15
C SER A 195 12.09 -12.67 1.61
N PRO A 196 11.57 -13.90 1.46
CA PRO A 196 10.26 -14.28 2.01
C PRO A 196 10.26 -14.39 3.55
N PHE A 197 11.43 -14.44 4.20
CA PHE A 197 11.58 -14.83 5.60
C PHE A 197 11.12 -13.77 6.61
N SER A 198 11.43 -12.49 6.38
CA SER A 198 11.18 -11.43 7.37
C SER A 198 9.68 -11.22 7.65
N PHE A 199 8.83 -11.32 6.62
CA PHE A 199 7.38 -11.14 6.75
C PHE A 199 6.68 -12.30 7.42
N ARG A 200 7.10 -13.52 7.07
CA ARG A 200 6.62 -14.73 7.73
C ARG A 200 6.89 -14.67 9.23
N CYS A 201 8.07 -14.19 9.65
CA CYS A 201 8.41 -14.03 11.06
C CYS A 201 7.52 -13.00 11.78
N TYR A 202 7.27 -11.85 11.17
CA TYR A 202 6.46 -10.80 11.80
C TYR A 202 5.01 -11.27 12.06
N PHE A 203 4.33 -11.79 11.04
CA PHE A 203 2.95 -12.25 11.19
C PHE A 203 2.85 -13.56 11.98
N LYS A 204 3.88 -14.40 11.98
CA LYS A 204 3.91 -15.64 12.78
C LYS A 204 3.73 -15.34 14.26
N ASN A 205 4.28 -14.24 14.79
CA ASN A 205 4.09 -13.87 16.19
C ASN A 205 2.62 -13.54 16.51
N TYR A 206 1.92 -12.82 15.63
CA TYR A 206 0.48 -12.54 15.82
C TYR A 206 -0.38 -13.80 15.68
N ILE A 207 -0.07 -14.68 14.71
CA ILE A 207 -0.80 -15.93 14.53
C ILE A 207 -0.60 -16.85 15.74
N LEU A 208 0.63 -16.97 16.25
CA LEU A 208 0.93 -17.75 17.46
C LEU A 208 0.31 -17.13 18.71
N GLY A 209 0.33 -15.79 18.81
CA GLY A 209 -0.30 -15.04 19.90
C GLY A 209 -1.82 -15.26 19.95
N ALA A 210 -2.49 -15.20 18.80
CA ALA A 210 -3.94 -15.37 18.69
C ALA A 210 -4.44 -16.76 19.12
N ARG A 211 -3.56 -17.76 19.22
CA ARG A 211 -3.89 -19.11 19.72
C ARG A 211 -3.82 -19.23 21.24
N LYS A 212 -3.29 -18.21 21.95
CA LYS A 212 -3.15 -18.25 23.40
C LYS A 212 -4.48 -17.84 24.07
N PRO A 213 -4.90 -18.52 25.15
CA PRO A 213 -6.11 -18.17 25.90
C PRO A 213 -6.09 -16.73 26.46
N SER A 214 -4.89 -16.19 26.71
CA SER A 214 -4.67 -14.82 27.20
C SER A 214 -4.82 -13.75 26.12
N TYR A 215 -5.03 -14.12 24.86
CA TYR A 215 -5.17 -13.17 23.77
C TYR A 215 -6.64 -12.76 23.63
N HIS A 216 -6.97 -11.58 24.16
CA HIS A 216 -8.35 -11.11 24.26
C HIS A 216 -8.83 -10.42 22.97
N GLN A 217 -7.93 -10.03 22.07
CA GLN A 217 -8.30 -9.40 20.81
C GLN A 217 -9.00 -10.39 19.88
N LYS A 218 -10.19 -10.02 19.41
CA LYS A 218 -10.99 -10.76 18.43
C LYS A 218 -10.67 -10.37 17.00
N MET A 219 -10.15 -9.16 16.79
CA MET A 219 -9.73 -8.67 15.48
C MET A 219 -8.40 -7.94 15.56
N VAL A 220 -7.54 -8.17 14.57
CA VAL A 220 -6.28 -7.43 14.38
C VAL A 220 -6.28 -6.82 12.99
N MET A 221 -6.22 -5.50 12.92
CA MET A 221 -6.15 -4.74 11.66
C MET A 221 -4.75 -4.17 11.45
N PHE A 222 -4.28 -4.26 10.21
CA PHE A 222 -3.01 -3.71 9.78
C PHE A 222 -3.25 -2.82 8.56
N SER A 223 -3.02 -1.51 8.70
CA SER A 223 -3.07 -0.53 7.61
C SER A 223 -1.67 -0.27 7.05
N MET A 224 -1.46 -0.63 5.78
CA MET A 224 -0.12 -0.78 5.21
C MET A 224 -0.10 -0.39 3.72
N HIS A 225 1.04 -0.61 3.05
CA HIS A 225 1.24 -0.36 1.62
C HIS A 225 1.00 -1.62 0.76
N ALA A 226 0.80 -1.44 -0.56
CA ALA A 226 0.63 -2.55 -1.51
C ALA A 226 1.80 -3.56 -1.44
N ALA A 227 3.03 -3.07 -1.32
CA ALA A 227 4.21 -3.91 -1.17
C ALA A 227 4.10 -4.87 0.04
N THR A 228 3.48 -4.44 1.13
CA THR A 228 3.27 -5.26 2.34
C THR A 228 2.28 -6.40 2.10
N ILE A 229 1.19 -6.12 1.38
CA ILE A 229 0.19 -7.15 1.06
C ILE A 229 0.80 -8.19 0.13
N ALA A 230 1.51 -7.75 -0.90
CA ALA A 230 2.20 -8.65 -1.82
C ALA A 230 3.25 -9.51 -1.10
N ALA A 231 4.05 -8.91 -0.21
CA ALA A 231 5.01 -9.62 0.64
C ALA A 231 4.35 -10.74 1.44
N LEU A 232 3.23 -10.43 2.10
CA LEU A 232 2.48 -11.38 2.89
C LEU A 232 1.90 -12.51 2.03
N GLN A 233 1.30 -12.17 0.89
CA GLN A 233 0.76 -13.16 -0.04
C GLN A 233 1.83 -14.10 -0.57
N MET A 234 3.03 -13.59 -0.90
CA MET A 234 4.15 -14.42 -1.34
C MET A 234 4.68 -15.31 -0.22
N ALA A 235 4.84 -14.76 0.99
CA ALA A 235 5.28 -15.54 2.15
C ALA A 235 4.30 -16.68 2.51
N LEU A 236 3.03 -16.52 2.18
CA LEU A 236 1.97 -17.52 2.35
C LEU A 236 1.76 -18.42 1.12
N ASN A 237 2.53 -18.20 0.03
CA ASN A 237 2.39 -18.90 -1.25
C ASN A 237 0.99 -18.78 -1.87
N VAL A 238 0.35 -17.61 -1.75
CA VAL A 238 -0.98 -17.28 -2.30
C VAL A 238 -0.97 -16.02 -3.19
N CYS A 239 0.21 -15.51 -3.52
CA CYS A 239 0.32 -14.34 -4.39
C CYS A 239 -0.06 -14.69 -5.83
N ASN A 240 -0.88 -13.84 -6.44
CA ASN A 240 -1.29 -13.99 -7.83
C ASN A 240 -0.36 -13.26 -8.83
N GLY A 241 0.76 -12.71 -8.35
CA GLY A 241 1.73 -11.96 -9.14
C GLY A 241 1.28 -10.56 -9.58
N LYS A 242 0.11 -10.09 -9.13
CA LYS A 242 -0.44 -8.77 -9.50
C LYS A 242 -0.24 -7.76 -8.37
N LEU A 243 -0.17 -6.49 -8.74
CA LEU A 243 -0.16 -5.40 -7.77
C LEU A 243 -1.48 -5.37 -6.97
N PRO A 244 -1.43 -5.34 -5.63
CA PRO A 244 -2.60 -5.09 -4.82
C PRO A 244 -3.21 -3.72 -5.18
N PRO A 245 -4.50 -3.64 -5.54
CA PRO A 245 -5.11 -2.36 -5.84
C PRO A 245 -5.17 -1.47 -4.58
N HIS A 246 -5.45 -0.18 -4.75
CA HIS A 246 -6.03 0.61 -3.66
C HIS A 246 -7.28 -0.08 -3.14
N SER A 247 -7.71 0.29 -1.94
CA SER A 247 -8.94 -0.24 -1.33
C SER A 247 -10.17 0.19 -2.13
N GLU A 248 -10.35 -0.32 -3.35
CA GLU A 248 -11.43 0.01 -4.24
C GLU A 248 -12.09 -1.27 -4.80
N LYS A 249 -13.41 -1.31 -4.62
CA LYS A 249 -14.40 -2.28 -5.12
C LYS A 249 -14.20 -3.76 -4.74
N SER A 250 -14.22 -4.08 -3.44
CA SER A 250 -14.67 -5.40 -2.98
C SER A 250 -16.21 -5.58 -3.03
N GLY A 251 -16.94 -4.68 -3.70
CA GLY A 251 -18.40 -4.68 -3.80
C GLY A 251 -19.00 -5.03 -5.16
N GLN A 252 -18.21 -5.39 -6.17
CA GLN A 252 -18.71 -5.72 -7.53
C GLN A 252 -18.10 -6.99 -8.13
N VAL A 253 -17.64 -7.94 -7.31
CA VAL A 253 -17.33 -9.31 -7.77
C VAL A 253 -18.07 -10.30 -6.88
N SER A 254 -19.40 -10.32 -7.02
CA SER A 254 -20.30 -11.45 -6.75
C SER A 254 -21.74 -10.95 -6.85
N ALA A 255 -22.25 -10.95 -8.08
CA ALA A 255 -23.64 -11.24 -8.40
C ALA A 255 -23.58 -12.23 -9.58
#